data_AF-A0A8U0U526-F1
#
_entry.id   AF-A0A8U0U526-F1
#
_cell.length_a   1.000
_cell.length_b   1.000
_cell.length_c   1.000
_cell.angle_alpha   90.00
_cell.angle_beta   90.00
_cell.angle_gamma   90.00
#
_symmetry.space_group_name_H-M   'P 1'
#
loop_
_entity.id
_entity.type
_entity.pdbx_description
1 polymer ?
#
loop_
_entity_poly.entity_id
_entity_poly.type
_entity_poly.pdbx_seq_one_letter_code
_entity_poly.pdbx_strand_id
1 'polypeptide(L)'
;MSTCSLEHPNGQEADSVPAKRLYKGECAQDGSVGGGNASRAVEVSIVMPVHNASCWLDDCLQGILNQDYTGSMELSVYDDASTDGSRAIVEGWRERLERRGVSMVISGHDSAQPRGVGHAKNQAVSQSSGTYLCFQDADDVMMPQRIHLQYEACLFNS
;
A
#
# COMPACT_ATOMS: atom_id res chain seq x y z
N MET A 1 26.28 -42.72 16.94
CA MET A 1 27.20 -41.82 17.65
C MET A 1 28.34 -41.46 16.71
N SER A 2 28.36 -40.22 16.19
CA SER A 2 29.59 -39.46 15.89
C SER A 2 29.20 -38.03 15.53
N THR A 3 29.97 -37.07 16.00
CA THR A 3 29.66 -35.65 16.24
C THR A 3 30.35 -34.69 15.26
N CYS A 4 29.78 -33.48 15.11
CA CYS A 4 30.41 -32.20 14.72
C CYS A 4 31.04 -32.10 13.31
N SER A 5 31.01 -30.98 12.56
CA SER A 5 31.01 -29.57 12.97
C SER A 5 30.25 -28.68 11.99
N LEU A 6 29.74 -27.58 12.54
CA LEU A 6 29.23 -26.38 11.87
C LEU A 6 30.37 -25.61 11.20
N GLU A 7 30.11 -25.06 10.01
CA GLU A 7 30.68 -23.78 9.58
C GLU A 7 29.56 -22.94 8.93
N HIS A 8 29.32 -21.75 9.49
CA HIS A 8 28.46 -20.72 8.94
C HIS A 8 29.36 -19.68 8.24
N PRO A 9 29.13 -19.36 6.95
CA PRO A 9 29.67 -18.14 6.39
C PRO A 9 28.74 -16.95 6.67
N ASN A 10 29.30 -16.03 7.45
CA ASN A 10 29.13 -14.57 7.45
C ASN A 10 27.95 -13.96 6.65
N GLY A 11 27.07 -13.31 7.41
CA GLY A 11 26.89 -11.86 7.38
C GLY A 11 26.59 -11.22 6.02
N GLN A 12 25.31 -11.02 5.75
CA GLN A 12 24.86 -9.83 5.03
C GLN A 12 23.80 -9.12 5.88
N GLU A 13 24.20 -7.92 6.28
CA GLU A 13 23.47 -6.93 7.05
C GLU A 13 22.14 -6.63 6.35
N ALA A 14 21.03 -6.95 7.00
CA ALA A 14 19.71 -6.55 6.55
C ALA A 14 19.64 -5.03 6.71
N ASP A 15 19.77 -4.30 5.60
CA ASP A 15 19.55 -2.86 5.55
C ASP A 15 18.16 -2.57 6.14
N SER A 16 18.15 -2.08 7.37
CA SER A 16 16.96 -1.77 8.12
C SER A 16 16.30 -0.56 7.47
N VAL A 17 15.30 -0.80 6.65
CA VAL A 17 14.42 0.26 6.14
C VAL A 17 13.74 0.91 7.35
N PRO A 18 13.83 2.24 7.54
CA PRO A 18 13.26 2.87 8.72
C PRO A 18 11.75 2.67 8.69
N ALA A 19 11.22 2.02 9.72
CA ALA A 19 9.79 1.92 9.95
C ALA A 19 9.20 3.34 9.98
N LYS A 20 8.13 3.57 9.21
CA LYS A 20 7.36 4.81 9.29
C LYS A 20 6.76 4.90 10.69
N ARG A 21 7.51 5.52 11.61
CA ARG A 21 7.06 5.88 12.94
C ARG A 21 5.90 6.85 12.73
N LEU A 22 4.73 6.51 13.28
CA LEU A 22 3.53 7.35 13.27
C LEU A 22 3.92 8.80 13.62
N TYR A 23 3.95 9.67 12.63
CA TYR A 23 4.25 11.07 12.82
C TYR A 23 2.99 11.71 13.43
N LYS A 24 3.06 12.08 14.70
CA LYS A 24 2.10 13.01 15.30
C LYS A 24 2.50 14.39 14.80
N GLY A 25 1.86 14.87 13.74
CA GLY A 25 2.11 16.20 13.19
C GLY A 25 1.71 17.27 14.20
N GLU A 26 2.67 18.09 14.64
CA GLU A 26 2.38 19.30 15.39
C GLU A 26 1.95 20.41 14.41
N CYS A 27 0.79 21.02 14.66
CA CYS A 27 0.30 22.18 13.94
C CYS A 27 1.21 23.40 14.18
N ALA A 28 1.94 23.82 13.15
CA ALA A 28 2.53 25.16 13.10
C ALA A 28 1.58 26.08 12.32
N GLN A 29 1.03 27.09 13.00
CA GLN A 29 0.37 28.23 12.36
C GLN A 29 1.44 29.22 11.89
N ASP A 30 1.49 29.50 10.59
CA ASP A 30 1.81 30.84 10.11
C ASP A 30 1.13 31.07 8.75
N GLY A 31 0.56 32.26 8.60
CA GLY A 31 -0.23 32.67 7.46
C GLY A 31 0.63 33.17 6.31
N SER A 32 0.24 32.79 5.09
CA SER A 32 0.54 33.53 3.87
C SER A 32 -0.33 32.98 2.74
N VAL A 33 -1.26 33.80 2.25
CA VAL A 33 -2.13 33.50 1.10
C VAL A 33 -1.27 33.59 -0.17
N GLY A 34 -0.95 32.44 -0.75
CA GLY A 34 -0.32 32.33 -2.06
C GLY A 34 -1.02 31.21 -2.85
N GLY A 35 -1.75 31.60 -3.90
CA GLY A 35 -2.44 30.68 -4.81
C GLY A 35 -1.44 29.87 -5.63
N GLY A 36 -1.06 28.70 -5.11
CA GLY A 36 -0.47 27.60 -5.85
C GLY A 36 -1.41 26.41 -5.72
N ASN A 37 -1.59 25.62 -6.78
CA ASN A 37 -2.35 24.38 -6.74
C ASN A 37 -1.60 23.40 -5.83
N ALA A 38 -1.80 23.51 -4.52
CA ALA A 38 -1.21 22.63 -3.54
C ALA A 38 -1.75 21.23 -3.82
N SER A 39 -0.88 20.34 -4.31
CA SER A 39 -1.14 18.91 -4.29
C SER A 39 -1.46 18.55 -2.85
N ARG A 40 -2.75 18.39 -2.55
CA ARG A 40 -3.23 18.11 -1.21
C ARG A 40 -2.56 16.81 -0.74
N ALA A 41 -1.95 16.83 0.44
CA ALA A 41 -1.25 15.65 0.97
C ALA A 41 -2.20 14.45 1.04
N VAL A 42 -1.72 13.26 0.68
CA VAL A 42 -2.52 12.04 0.69
C VAL A 42 -2.96 11.71 2.12
N GLU A 43 -4.26 11.52 2.32
CA GLU A 43 -4.83 11.21 3.64
C GLU A 43 -4.76 9.70 3.91
N VAL A 44 -5.15 8.86 2.95
CA VAL A 44 -5.20 7.41 3.10
C VAL A 44 -4.41 6.69 1.99
N SER A 45 -3.48 5.83 2.38
CA SER A 45 -2.87 4.85 1.46
C SER A 45 -3.50 3.48 1.64
N ILE A 46 -4.06 2.95 0.57
CA ILE A 46 -4.52 1.56 0.50
C ILE A 46 -3.29 0.70 0.21
N VAL A 47 -2.96 -0.21 1.12
CA VAL A 47 -1.77 -1.08 1.04
C VAL A 47 -2.23 -2.45 0.54
N MET A 48 -1.81 -2.82 -0.66
CA MET A 48 -2.23 -4.06 -1.32
C MET A 48 -1.03 -4.95 -1.70
N PRO A 49 -0.79 -6.05 -0.98
CA PRO A 49 0.11 -7.09 -1.45
C PRO A 49 -0.58 -7.92 -2.54
N VAL A 50 0.16 -8.32 -3.56
CA VAL A 50 -0.36 -9.16 -4.66
C VAL A 50 0.61 -10.31 -4.89
N HIS A 51 0.07 -11.53 -4.94
CA HIS A 51 0.76 -12.70 -5.50
C HIS A 51 -0.30 -13.66 -6.04
N ASN A 52 -0.32 -13.86 -7.37
CA ASN A 52 -1.21 -14.79 -8.04
C ASN A 52 -2.70 -14.65 -7.66
N ALA A 53 -3.22 -13.42 -7.81
CA ALA A 53 -4.58 -13.04 -7.45
C ALA A 53 -5.46 -12.67 -8.66
N SER A 54 -5.10 -13.12 -9.87
CA SER A 54 -5.76 -12.68 -11.12
C SER A 54 -7.28 -12.85 -11.13
N CYS A 55 -7.81 -13.88 -10.48
CA CYS A 55 -9.24 -14.17 -10.44
C CYS A 55 -10.04 -13.29 -9.47
N TRP A 56 -9.40 -12.55 -8.57
CA TRP A 56 -10.08 -11.69 -7.57
C TRP A 56 -9.84 -10.19 -7.77
N LEU A 57 -8.77 -9.84 -8.50
CA LEU A 57 -8.32 -8.45 -8.63
C LEU A 57 -9.38 -7.51 -9.22
N ASP A 58 -10.16 -7.94 -10.21
CA ASP A 58 -11.19 -7.09 -10.80
C ASP A 58 -12.25 -6.68 -9.76
N ASP A 59 -12.75 -7.63 -8.95
CA ASP A 59 -13.74 -7.35 -7.91
C ASP A 59 -13.14 -6.52 -6.76
N CYS A 60 -11.89 -6.81 -6.36
CA CYS A 60 -11.17 -6.07 -5.34
C CYS A 60 -10.96 -4.60 -5.75
N LEU A 61 -10.44 -4.36 -6.97
CA LEU A 61 -10.18 -3.03 -7.51
C LEU A 61 -11.47 -2.27 -7.81
N GLN A 62 -12.54 -2.96 -8.24
CA GLN A 62 -13.88 -2.38 -8.37
C GLN A 62 -14.41 -1.91 -7.01
N GLY A 63 -14.16 -2.65 -5.92
CA GLY A 63 -14.49 -2.23 -4.55
C GLY A 63 -13.78 -0.93 -4.15
N ILE A 64 -12.51 -0.77 -4.52
CA ILE A 64 -11.73 0.46 -4.30
C ILE A 64 -12.31 1.62 -5.09
N LEU A 65 -12.62 1.42 -6.38
CA LEU A 65 -13.21 2.45 -7.23
C LEU A 65 -14.54 2.97 -6.67
N ASN A 66 -15.30 2.08 -6.03
CA ASN A 66 -16.63 2.35 -5.48
C ASN A 66 -16.63 2.97 -4.07
N GLN A 67 -15.47 3.26 -3.49
CA GLN A 67 -15.43 3.91 -2.17
C GLN A 67 -16.10 5.30 -2.23
N ASP A 68 -16.88 5.60 -1.19
CA ASP A 68 -17.57 6.89 -1.02
C ASP A 68 -16.75 7.93 -0.25
N TYR A 69 -15.54 7.55 0.20
CA TYR A 69 -14.61 8.47 0.82
C TYR A 69 -14.22 9.61 -0.14
N THR A 70 -14.37 10.85 0.33
CA THR A 70 -14.14 12.07 -0.46
C THR A 70 -12.76 12.68 -0.23
N GLY A 71 -11.99 12.16 0.73
CA GLY A 71 -10.62 12.58 0.96
C GLY A 71 -9.66 12.06 -0.10
N SER A 72 -8.42 12.51 -0.02
CA SER A 72 -7.35 12.10 -0.94
C SER A 72 -6.86 10.70 -0.63
N MET A 73 -6.79 9.86 -1.67
CA MET A 73 -6.35 8.47 -1.55
C MET A 73 -5.31 8.10 -2.59
N GLU A 74 -4.48 7.14 -2.24
CA GLU A 74 -3.65 6.40 -3.18
C GLU A 74 -3.79 4.90 -2.95
N LEU A 75 -3.49 4.12 -3.98
CA LEU A 75 -3.34 2.68 -3.91
C LEU A 75 -1.86 2.33 -4.11
N SER A 76 -1.27 1.73 -3.08
CA SER A 76 0.11 1.24 -3.09
C SER A 76 0.10 -0.28 -3.22
N VAL A 77 0.49 -0.77 -4.39
CA VAL A 77 0.54 -2.20 -4.73
C VAL A 77 1.99 -2.69 -4.75
N TYR A 78 2.21 -3.85 -4.14
CA TYR A 78 3.46 -4.60 -4.29
C TYR A 78 3.17 -6.00 -4.81
N ASP A 79 3.64 -6.29 -6.03
CA ASP A 79 3.55 -7.60 -6.66
C ASP A 79 4.77 -8.46 -6.26
N ASP A 80 4.51 -9.49 -5.46
CA ASP A 80 5.49 -10.42 -4.90
C ASP A 80 5.68 -11.61 -5.85
N ALA A 81 6.13 -11.33 -7.08
CA ALA A 81 6.43 -12.32 -8.12
C ALA A 81 5.22 -13.14 -8.62
N SER A 82 4.13 -12.48 -9.01
CA SER A 82 3.01 -13.16 -9.69
C SER A 82 3.41 -13.72 -11.06
N THR A 83 2.80 -14.85 -11.43
CA THR A 83 2.99 -15.56 -12.70
C THR A 83 1.68 -15.78 -13.48
N ASP A 84 0.54 -15.38 -12.91
CA ASP A 84 -0.82 -15.63 -13.43
C ASP A 84 -1.46 -14.44 -14.16
N GLY A 85 -0.69 -13.38 -14.45
CA GLY A 85 -1.19 -12.16 -15.09
C GLY A 85 -1.72 -11.09 -14.13
N SER A 86 -1.68 -11.31 -12.81
CA SER A 86 -2.07 -10.33 -11.78
C SER A 86 -1.49 -8.93 -12.03
N ARG A 87 -0.20 -8.85 -12.35
CA ARG A 87 0.50 -7.59 -12.64
C ARG A 87 -0.20 -6.77 -13.73
N ALA A 88 -0.55 -7.43 -14.84
CA ALA A 88 -1.17 -6.79 -15.98
C ALA A 88 -2.58 -6.28 -15.67
N ILE A 89 -3.34 -7.04 -14.84
CA ILE A 89 -4.66 -6.60 -14.37
C ILE A 89 -4.52 -5.33 -13.54
N VAL A 90 -3.65 -5.31 -12.52
CA VAL A 90 -3.44 -4.12 -11.68
C VAL A 90 -3.04 -2.90 -12.52
N GLU A 91 -2.13 -3.08 -13.48
CA GLU A 91 -1.71 -2.00 -14.38
C GLU A 91 -2.86 -1.47 -15.25
N GLY A 92 -3.73 -2.37 -15.74
CA GLY A 92 -4.89 -2.01 -16.55
C GLY A 92 -5.95 -1.18 -15.79
N TRP A 93 -5.96 -1.25 -14.46
CA TRP A 93 -6.89 -0.46 -13.62
C TRP A 93 -6.43 0.97 -13.36
N ARG A 94 -5.17 1.31 -13.67
CA ARG A 94 -4.57 2.63 -13.43
C ARG A 94 -5.45 3.79 -13.88
N GLU A 95 -5.84 3.78 -15.15
CA GLU A 95 -6.60 4.90 -15.72
C GLU A 95 -7.97 5.09 -15.05
N ARG A 96 -8.63 3.99 -14.65
CA ARG A 96 -9.95 4.06 -14.00
C ARG A 96 -9.85 4.64 -12.60
N LEU A 97 -8.86 4.19 -11.83
CA LEU A 97 -8.62 4.67 -10.47
C LEU A 97 -8.10 6.11 -10.45
N GLU A 98 -7.17 6.47 -11.32
CA GLU A 98 -6.66 7.84 -11.43
C GLU A 98 -7.76 8.82 -11.86
N ARG A 99 -8.67 8.41 -12.78
CA ARG A 99 -9.86 9.22 -13.13
C ARG A 99 -10.79 9.45 -11.95
N ARG A 100 -10.86 8.51 -11.01
CA ARG A 100 -11.63 8.63 -9.75
C ARG A 100 -10.89 9.47 -8.69
N GLY A 101 -9.64 9.84 -8.94
CA GLY A 101 -8.79 10.59 -8.00
C GLY A 101 -7.98 9.70 -7.04
N VAL A 102 -7.81 8.41 -7.37
CA VAL A 102 -6.96 7.47 -6.62
C VAL A 102 -5.68 7.25 -7.42
N SER A 103 -4.57 7.85 -6.99
CA SER A 103 -3.26 7.62 -7.61
C SER A 103 -2.76 6.20 -7.33
N MET A 104 -1.91 5.65 -8.21
CA MET A 104 -1.38 4.29 -8.05
C MET A 104 0.14 4.24 -8.08
N VAL A 105 0.72 3.58 -7.08
CA VAL A 105 2.13 3.18 -7.04
C VAL A 105 2.16 1.66 -7.13
N ILE A 106 2.86 1.11 -8.12
CA ILE A 106 2.93 -0.34 -8.35
C ILE A 106 4.39 -0.73 -8.51
N SER A 107 4.89 -1.59 -7.62
CA SER A 107 6.26 -2.10 -7.68
C SER A 107 6.28 -3.62 -7.42
N GLY A 108 7.47 -4.20 -7.39
CA GLY A 108 7.71 -5.63 -7.19
C GLY A 108 9.22 -5.88 -7.14
N HIS A 109 9.63 -7.13 -7.33
CA HIS A 109 11.05 -7.50 -7.44
C HIS A 109 11.28 -8.52 -8.55
N ASP A 110 12.55 -8.66 -8.97
CA ASP A 110 12.92 -9.55 -10.08
C ASP A 110 13.13 -11.01 -9.68
N SER A 111 12.98 -11.37 -8.38
CA SER A 111 13.02 -12.77 -7.96
C SER A 111 11.82 -13.54 -8.48
N ALA A 112 12.04 -14.77 -8.95
CA ALA A 112 11.00 -15.66 -9.46
C ALA A 112 10.12 -16.29 -8.37
N GLN A 113 10.50 -16.16 -7.09
CA GLN A 113 9.75 -16.71 -5.96
C GLN A 113 9.24 -15.58 -5.06
N PRO A 114 8.01 -15.71 -4.53
CA PRO A 114 7.46 -14.78 -3.56
C PRO A 114 8.28 -14.80 -2.27
N ARG A 115 8.40 -13.64 -1.62
CA ARG A 115 9.01 -13.48 -0.29
C ARG A 115 7.96 -13.49 0.83
N GLY A 116 6.68 -13.59 0.47
CA GLY A 116 5.54 -13.74 1.36
C GLY A 116 4.79 -12.43 1.61
N VAL A 117 3.52 -12.57 2.01
CA VAL A 117 2.58 -11.45 2.20
C VAL A 117 3.10 -10.36 3.15
N GLY A 118 3.84 -10.73 4.21
CA GLY A 118 4.45 -9.76 5.13
C GLY A 118 5.53 -8.90 4.47
N HIS A 119 6.36 -9.51 3.61
CA HIS A 119 7.34 -8.76 2.82
C HIS A 119 6.63 -7.77 1.89
N ALA A 120 5.63 -8.26 1.14
CA ALA A 120 4.87 -7.45 0.21
C ALA A 120 4.15 -6.27 0.89
N LYS A 121 3.50 -6.50 2.04
CA LYS A 121 2.88 -5.44 2.85
C LYS A 121 3.90 -4.39 3.27
N ASN A 122 5.06 -4.81 3.77
CA ASN A 122 6.11 -3.87 4.20
C ASN A 122 6.64 -3.00 3.04
N GLN A 123 6.81 -3.58 1.86
CA GLN A 123 7.24 -2.82 0.68
C GLN A 123 6.16 -1.84 0.22
N ALA A 124 4.90 -2.28 0.15
CA ALA A 124 3.77 -1.41 -0.17
C ALA A 124 3.60 -0.28 0.86
N VAL A 125 3.83 -0.55 2.15
CA VAL A 125 3.88 0.49 3.20
C VAL A 125 5.06 1.42 2.99
N SER A 126 6.25 0.93 2.62
CA SER A 126 7.43 1.77 2.46
C SER A 126 7.24 2.81 1.35
N GLN A 127 6.69 2.42 0.21
CA GLN A 127 6.46 3.31 -0.94
C GLN A 127 5.22 4.21 -0.82
N SER A 128 4.39 4.06 0.21
CA SER A 128 3.19 4.86 0.40
C SER A 128 3.47 6.30 0.88
N SER A 129 2.52 7.23 0.76
CA SER A 129 2.66 8.62 1.20
C SER A 129 1.58 9.11 2.16
N GLY A 130 0.53 8.30 2.36
CA GLY A 130 -0.64 8.64 3.15
C GLY A 130 -0.38 8.73 4.64
N THR A 131 -1.16 9.58 5.30
CA THR A 131 -1.14 9.75 6.77
C THR A 131 -1.67 8.50 7.48
N TYR A 132 -2.71 7.88 6.93
CA TYR A 132 -3.32 6.65 7.41
C TYR A 132 -3.09 5.50 6.43
N LEU A 133 -2.94 4.28 6.95
CA LEU A 133 -2.78 3.07 6.16
C LEU A 133 -4.05 2.21 6.27
N CYS A 134 -4.62 1.82 5.13
CA CYS A 134 -5.70 0.86 5.03
C CYS A 134 -5.19 -0.40 4.35
N PHE A 135 -5.05 -1.51 5.09
CA PHE A 135 -4.64 -2.78 4.49
C PHE A 135 -5.79 -3.42 3.72
N GLN A 136 -5.53 -3.82 2.48
CA GLN A 136 -6.48 -4.52 1.61
C GLN A 136 -5.76 -5.67 0.92
N ASP A 137 -6.16 -6.91 1.23
CA ASP A 137 -5.65 -8.08 0.51
C ASP A 137 -6.31 -8.19 -0.87
N ALA A 138 -5.58 -8.74 -1.86
CA ALA A 138 -5.97 -8.74 -3.27
C ALA A 138 -7.18 -9.63 -3.59
N ASP A 139 -7.58 -10.48 -2.65
CA ASP A 139 -8.71 -11.42 -2.71
C ASP A 139 -9.94 -10.97 -1.90
N ASP A 140 -9.88 -9.79 -1.28
CA ASP A 140 -10.99 -9.20 -0.54
C ASP A 140 -11.80 -8.19 -1.39
N VAL A 141 -13.10 -8.06 -1.10
CA VAL A 141 -13.95 -6.99 -1.63
C VAL A 141 -14.35 -6.05 -0.50
N MET A 142 -14.14 -4.74 -0.71
CA MET A 142 -14.55 -3.71 0.24
C MET A 142 -15.95 -3.17 -0.06
N MET A 143 -16.75 -2.99 1.01
CA MET A 143 -18.01 -2.26 0.94
C MET A 143 -17.75 -0.76 0.72
N PRO A 144 -18.64 -0.01 0.02
CA PRO A 144 -18.39 1.39 -0.36
C PRO A 144 -18.02 2.34 0.79
N GLN A 145 -18.52 2.10 2.00
CA GLN A 145 -18.33 2.95 3.18
C GLN A 145 -17.04 2.67 3.97
N ARG A 146 -16.30 1.60 3.64
CA ARG A 146 -15.27 1.05 4.53
C ARG A 146 -14.21 2.08 4.89
N ILE A 147 -13.62 2.74 3.90
CA ILE A 147 -12.53 3.70 4.15
C ILE A 147 -13.04 4.90 4.93
N HIS A 148 -14.21 5.43 4.58
CA HIS A 148 -14.84 6.54 5.28
C HIS A 148 -15.00 6.24 6.77
N LEU A 149 -15.61 5.10 7.11
CA LEU A 149 -15.87 4.73 8.50
C LEU A 149 -14.58 4.47 9.29
N GLN A 150 -13.58 3.85 8.68
CA GLN A 150 -12.28 3.62 9.32
C GLN A 150 -11.55 4.94 9.57
N TYR A 151 -11.58 5.86 8.62
CA TYR A 151 -10.97 7.18 8.76
C TYR A 151 -11.62 8.00 9.88
N GLU A 152 -12.95 8.05 9.94
CA GLU A 152 -13.67 8.74 11.03
C GLU A 152 -13.32 8.15 12.41
N ALA A 153 -13.24 6.82 12.51
CA ALA A 153 -12.84 6.16 13.75
C ALA A 153 -11.41 6.52 14.19
N CYS A 154 -10.49 6.72 13.24
CA CYS A 154 -9.13 7.19 13.54
C CYS A 154 -9.13 8.64 14.05
N LEU A 155 -9.92 9.53 13.44
CA LEU A 155 -10.01 10.93 13.87
C LEU A 155 -10.57 11.09 15.28
N PHE A 156 -11.55 10.28 15.67
CA PHE A 156 -12.14 10.35 17.01
C PHE A 156 -11.16 9.99 18.14
N ASN A 157 -10.10 9.21 17.83
CA ASN A 157 -9.16 8.68 18.82
C ASN A 157 -7.74 9.31 18.75
N SER A 158 -7.55 10.37 17.96
CA SER A 158 -6.25 11.04 17.73
C SER A 158 -6.02 12.25 18.63
#